data_AF-A0A914CHE8-F1
#
_entry.id   AF-A0A914CHE8-F1
#
_cell.length_a   1.000
_cell.length_b   1.000
_cell.length_c   1.000
_cell.angle_alpha   90.00
_cell.angle_beta   90.00
_cell.angle_gamma   90.00
#
_symmetry.space_group_name_H-M   'P 1'
#
loop_
_entity.id
_entity.type
_entity.pdbx_description
1 polymer ?
#
loop_
_entity_poly.entity_id
_entity_poly.type
_entity_poly.pdbx_seq_one_letter_code
_entity_poly.pdbx_strand_id
1 'polypeptide(L)'
;MGSSTVVVVFVIAAFGLATAYQCNNNVLTDADRDFILNLHNSARSSVAKGSELNGPPSNTATVPGAKNMYKMVYDCKAEAIIQAYTNKCVYQHSGVNMENLWQGSSWWGVRAALNSAGTGWWGELRQNGVTNDVINSYNFNGGIIGHWSMMAWHDATRIGCGVTNCTDSSGNKVTIGSCVYFWGGNMGGRPIWPIGTACASDADCNYYLASTCEISTGLCKANCVNYLSDADCNNYLSKGYGADSSKYAPWVQARCPVACNKCPNSPLKPSDLLQCSDSNTYCPNWKASGYCDPSSAYYSWMISTCPLTCDVCPALQPSAQPAQPQCIDSDDYCPNWAASGYCNPSSEYYDWMQSNCPLSCGVC
;
A
#
# COMPACT_ATOMS: atom_id res chain seq x y z
N MET A 1 57.84 34.14 29.13
CA MET A 1 57.75 33.17 28.02
C MET A 1 56.39 32.51 28.13
N GLY A 2 55.40 33.01 27.36
CA GLY A 2 54.02 32.50 27.41
C GLY A 2 53.89 31.26 26.53
N SER A 3 53.36 30.17 27.09
CA SER A 3 53.07 28.94 26.37
C SER A 3 51.64 29.00 25.84
N SER A 4 51.49 29.16 24.52
CA SER A 4 50.18 29.08 23.85
C SER A 4 49.87 27.62 23.53
N THR A 5 48.89 27.04 24.22
CA THR A 5 48.36 25.72 23.91
C THR A 5 47.38 25.83 22.74
N VAL A 6 47.72 25.20 21.60
CA VAL A 6 46.82 25.09 20.44
C VAL A 6 45.89 23.90 20.65
N VAL A 7 44.60 24.15 20.80
CA VAL A 7 43.56 23.11 20.82
C VAL A 7 43.10 22.86 19.39
N VAL A 8 43.44 21.70 18.84
CA VAL A 8 42.96 21.25 17.52
C VAL A 8 41.62 20.54 17.72
N VAL A 9 40.53 21.19 17.33
CA VAL A 9 39.18 20.60 17.33
C VAL A 9 39.01 19.82 16.02
N PHE A 10 39.03 18.49 16.10
CA PHE A 10 38.63 17.64 14.98
C PHE A 10 37.11 17.65 14.87
N VAL A 11 36.59 18.38 13.88
CA VAL A 11 35.18 18.28 13.47
C VAL A 11 35.04 16.97 12.69
N ILE A 12 34.60 15.92 13.37
CA ILE A 12 34.18 14.68 12.71
C ILE A 12 32.84 14.99 12.05
N ALA A 13 32.87 15.32 10.76
CA ALA A 13 31.66 15.35 9.95
C ALA A 13 31.12 13.92 9.87
N ALA A 14 30.00 13.67 10.54
CA ALA A 14 29.22 12.46 10.35
C ALA A 14 28.61 12.52 8.94
N PHE A 15 29.35 12.03 7.94
CA PHE A 15 28.78 11.69 6.65
C PHE A 15 27.87 10.48 6.89
N GLY A 16 26.57 10.73 7.03
CA GLY A 16 25.58 9.67 6.96
C GLY A 16 25.75 8.97 5.61
N LEU A 17 26.24 7.73 5.63
CA LEU A 17 26.26 6.88 4.45
C LEU A 17 24.80 6.71 4.03
N ALA A 18 24.40 7.38 2.95
CA ALA A 18 23.15 7.09 2.28
C ALA A 18 23.18 5.59 1.95
N THR A 19 22.28 4.82 2.55
CA THR A 19 22.20 3.39 2.29
C THR A 19 21.83 3.23 0.83
N ALA A 20 22.76 2.71 0.03
CA ALA A 20 22.52 2.38 -1.36
C ALA A 20 21.26 1.50 -1.48
N TYR A 21 20.43 1.71 -2.50
CA TYR A 21 19.21 0.92 -2.69
C TYR A 21 19.50 -0.58 -2.92
N GLN A 22 20.74 -0.91 -3.30
CA GLN A 22 21.19 -2.26 -3.64
C GLN A 22 20.35 -2.92 -4.74
N CYS A 23 19.73 -2.12 -5.61
CA CYS A 23 19.02 -2.64 -6.77
C CYS A 23 20.03 -3.24 -7.77
N ASN A 24 19.78 -4.48 -8.20
CA ASN A 24 20.63 -5.16 -9.18
C ASN A 24 20.27 -4.74 -10.62
N ASN A 25 20.36 -3.44 -10.89
CA ASN A 25 20.15 -2.83 -12.20
C ASN A 25 21.12 -1.67 -12.39
N ASN A 26 21.99 -1.80 -13.39
CA ASN A 26 23.04 -0.82 -13.69
C ASN A 26 22.57 0.30 -14.63
N VAL A 27 21.32 0.27 -15.09
CA VAL A 27 20.76 1.33 -15.95
C VAL A 27 20.44 2.58 -15.13
N LEU A 28 19.75 2.42 -14.01
CA LEU A 28 19.46 3.52 -13.08
C LEU A 28 20.52 3.55 -11.98
N THR A 29 21.03 4.74 -11.68
CA THR A 29 21.86 4.97 -10.49
C THR A 29 20.99 5.20 -9.25
N ASP A 30 21.56 5.10 -8.05
CA ASP A 30 20.84 5.43 -6.82
C ASP A 30 20.38 6.89 -6.78
N ALA A 31 21.19 7.79 -7.34
CA ALA A 31 20.75 9.17 -7.54
C ALA A 31 19.50 9.21 -8.44
N ASP A 32 19.44 8.41 -9.51
CA ASP A 32 18.27 8.35 -10.40
C ASP A 32 17.00 7.94 -9.67
N ARG A 33 17.10 6.91 -8.82
CA ARG A 33 16.04 6.41 -7.94
C ARG A 33 15.59 7.47 -6.95
N ASP A 34 16.53 8.13 -6.27
CA ASP A 34 16.24 9.21 -5.32
C ASP A 34 15.45 10.34 -5.95
N PHE A 35 15.87 10.79 -7.13
CA PHE A 35 15.21 11.89 -7.80
C PHE A 35 13.77 11.56 -8.18
N ILE A 36 13.50 10.40 -8.80
CA ILE A 36 12.14 10.09 -9.23
C ILE A 36 11.24 9.82 -8.02
N LEU A 37 11.78 9.20 -6.97
CA LEU A 37 11.08 9.02 -5.70
C LEU A 37 10.75 10.37 -5.03
N ASN A 38 11.72 11.28 -4.99
CA ASN A 38 11.55 12.61 -4.39
C ASN A 38 10.59 13.48 -5.19
N LEU A 39 10.59 13.37 -6.53
CA LEU A 39 9.62 14.03 -7.40
C LEU A 39 8.21 13.60 -7.03
N HIS A 40 7.96 12.28 -6.93
CA HIS A 40 6.65 11.75 -6.54
C HIS A 40 6.26 12.17 -5.12
N ASN A 41 7.13 12.00 -4.14
CA ASN A 41 6.80 12.32 -2.75
C ASN A 41 6.62 13.82 -2.51
N SER A 42 7.34 14.69 -3.23
CA SER A 42 7.12 16.14 -3.15
C SER A 42 5.76 16.55 -3.72
N ALA A 43 5.41 15.99 -4.89
CA ALA A 43 4.10 16.16 -5.53
C ALA A 43 2.94 15.63 -4.66
N ARG A 44 3.13 14.48 -4.01
CA ARG A 44 2.14 13.94 -3.06
C ARG A 44 2.00 14.81 -1.82
N SER A 45 3.11 15.37 -1.32
CA SER A 45 3.09 16.29 -0.18
C SER A 45 2.32 17.58 -0.49
N SER A 46 2.46 18.14 -1.70
CA SER A 46 1.70 19.33 -2.09
C SER A 46 0.21 19.06 -2.20
N VAL A 47 -0.20 17.90 -2.72
CA VAL A 47 -1.61 17.46 -2.69
C VAL A 47 -2.10 17.25 -1.26
N ALA A 48 -1.35 16.55 -0.40
CA ALA A 48 -1.72 16.34 1.00
C ALA A 48 -2.01 17.67 1.72
N LYS A 49 -1.16 18.67 1.49
CA LYS A 49 -1.28 20.01 2.07
C LYS A 49 -2.31 20.90 1.38
N GLY A 50 -2.95 20.45 0.29
CA GLY A 50 -3.92 21.23 -0.48
C GLY A 50 -3.30 22.44 -1.18
N SER A 51 -2.01 22.38 -1.51
CA SER A 51 -1.26 23.49 -2.13
C SER A 51 -1.06 23.33 -3.63
N GLU A 52 -1.49 22.21 -4.22
CA GLU A 52 -1.30 21.94 -5.65
C GLU A 52 -2.36 22.66 -6.51
N LEU A 53 -1.92 23.45 -7.49
CA LEU A 53 -2.81 24.24 -8.36
C LEU A 53 -3.61 23.35 -9.32
N ASN A 54 -4.89 23.67 -9.49
CA ASN A 54 -5.84 22.87 -10.24
C ASN A 54 -6.21 23.52 -11.59
N GLY A 55 -5.89 22.88 -12.72
CA GLY A 55 -6.24 23.35 -14.06
C GLY A 55 -5.28 24.40 -14.63
N PRO A 56 -5.61 25.03 -15.78
CA PRO A 56 -4.72 25.95 -16.52
C PRO A 56 -4.23 27.17 -15.73
N PRO A 57 -3.13 27.85 -16.16
CA PRO A 57 -2.57 29.05 -15.53
C PRO A 57 -3.55 30.11 -15.04
N SER A 58 -4.68 30.29 -15.73
CA SER A 58 -5.75 31.22 -15.37
C SER A 58 -6.51 30.84 -14.10
N ASN A 59 -6.47 29.57 -13.68
CA ASN A 59 -7.05 29.10 -12.43
C ASN A 59 -5.99 29.14 -11.32
N THR A 60 -6.33 29.84 -10.24
CA THR A 60 -5.51 29.97 -9.02
C THR A 60 -6.02 29.09 -7.87
N ALA A 61 -7.12 28.36 -8.07
CA ALA A 61 -7.61 27.40 -7.10
C ALA A 61 -6.67 26.20 -6.99
N THR A 62 -6.62 25.61 -5.80
CA THR A 62 -5.90 24.35 -5.54
C THR A 62 -6.86 23.16 -5.51
N VAL A 63 -6.31 21.97 -5.67
CA VAL A 63 -7.04 20.73 -5.33
C VAL A 63 -7.23 20.66 -3.81
N PRO A 64 -8.30 20.03 -3.31
CA PRO A 64 -8.47 19.81 -1.88
C PRO A 64 -7.33 18.98 -1.29
N GLY A 65 -7.03 19.21 -0.02
CA GLY A 65 -6.05 18.42 0.73
C GLY A 65 -6.38 16.94 0.77
N ALA A 66 -5.38 16.12 1.07
CA ALA A 66 -5.52 14.67 1.15
C ALA A 66 -5.26 14.13 2.56
N LYS A 67 -6.27 13.44 3.10
CA LYS A 67 -6.11 12.51 4.21
C LYS A 67 -5.49 11.21 3.68
N ASN A 68 -4.70 10.52 4.51
CA ASN A 68 -4.16 9.19 4.17
C ASN A 68 -3.35 9.17 2.85
N MET A 69 -2.61 10.25 2.55
CA MET A 69 -1.65 10.28 1.45
C MET A 69 -0.35 9.60 1.89
N TYR A 70 -0.03 8.44 1.33
CA TYR A 70 1.14 7.68 1.74
C TYR A 70 2.41 8.08 1.00
N LYS A 71 3.51 8.18 1.74
CA LYS A 71 4.86 8.32 1.21
C LYS A 71 5.25 7.04 0.49
N MET A 72 5.69 7.18 -0.76
CA MET A 72 6.23 6.08 -1.53
C MET A 72 7.65 5.74 -1.07
N VAL A 73 8.01 4.47 -1.16
CA VAL A 73 9.39 3.97 -1.09
C VAL A 73 9.79 3.36 -2.43
N TYR A 74 11.08 3.37 -2.73
CA TYR A 74 11.57 2.75 -3.97
C TYR A 74 11.61 1.23 -3.83
N ASP A 75 11.14 0.50 -4.85
CA ASP A 75 11.10 -0.96 -4.88
C ASP A 75 11.95 -1.50 -6.04
N CYS A 76 13.12 -2.06 -5.71
CA CYS A 76 14.04 -2.64 -6.69
C CYS A 76 13.45 -3.79 -7.51
N LYS A 77 12.43 -4.50 -7.00
CA LYS A 77 11.79 -5.58 -7.77
C LYS A 77 10.82 -5.00 -8.80
N ALA A 78 10.06 -3.98 -8.40
CA ALA A 78 9.22 -3.23 -9.31
C ALA A 78 10.07 -2.62 -10.44
N GLU A 79 11.23 -2.06 -10.09
CA GLU A 79 12.24 -1.59 -11.04
C GLU A 79 12.68 -2.71 -12.00
N ALA A 80 13.10 -3.86 -11.48
CA ALA A 80 13.58 -4.97 -12.31
C ALA A 80 12.51 -5.48 -13.29
N ILE A 81 11.25 -5.58 -12.84
CA ILE A 81 10.12 -6.00 -13.68
C ILE A 81 9.93 -5.03 -14.83
N ILE A 82 9.82 -3.73 -14.53
CA ILE A 82 9.51 -2.74 -15.56
C ILE A 82 10.73 -2.43 -16.45
N GLN A 83 11.95 -2.49 -15.91
CA GLN A 83 13.18 -2.39 -16.71
C GLN A 83 13.24 -3.52 -17.74
N ALA A 84 12.99 -4.77 -17.33
CA ALA A 84 12.96 -5.90 -18.26
C ALA A 84 11.93 -5.71 -19.38
N TYR A 85 10.82 -5.04 -19.10
CA TYR A 85 9.83 -4.70 -20.11
C TYR A 85 10.29 -3.57 -21.04
N THR A 86 10.80 -2.45 -20.51
CA THR A 86 11.30 -1.34 -21.35
C THR A 86 12.47 -1.77 -22.26
N ASN A 87 13.27 -2.75 -21.83
CA ASN A 87 14.33 -3.37 -22.65
C ASN A 87 13.81 -4.04 -23.93
N LYS A 88 12.52 -4.37 -24.02
CA LYS A 88 11.90 -4.92 -25.24
C LYS A 88 11.72 -3.86 -26.33
N CYS A 89 11.88 -2.59 -26.01
CA CYS A 89 11.74 -1.48 -26.96
C CYS A 89 10.37 -1.41 -27.65
N VAL A 90 9.29 -1.69 -26.90
CA VAL A 90 7.90 -1.59 -27.37
C VAL A 90 7.20 -0.47 -26.61
N TYR A 91 6.69 0.54 -27.32
CA TYR A 91 5.90 1.61 -26.72
C TYR A 91 4.44 1.18 -26.54
N GLN A 92 4.22 0.39 -25.51
CA GLN A 92 2.90 -0.09 -25.08
C GLN A 92 2.96 -0.41 -23.59
N HIS A 93 1.85 -0.25 -22.86
CA HIS A 93 1.78 -0.69 -21.46
C HIS A 93 2.17 -2.16 -21.30
N SER A 94 2.88 -2.45 -20.21
CA SER A 94 3.44 -3.77 -19.88
C SER A 94 2.41 -4.83 -19.50
N GLY A 95 1.19 -4.41 -19.16
CA GLY A 95 0.17 -5.26 -18.56
C GLY A 95 0.34 -5.46 -17.05
N VAL A 96 1.37 -4.88 -16.44
CA VAL A 96 1.43 -4.72 -14.98
C VAL A 96 0.36 -3.70 -14.59
N ASN A 97 -0.44 -4.04 -13.58
CA ASN A 97 -1.40 -3.10 -13.03
C ASN A 97 -0.67 -1.87 -12.48
N MET A 98 -1.22 -0.68 -12.74
CA MET A 98 -0.73 0.60 -12.20
C MET A 98 0.62 1.00 -12.78
N GLU A 99 0.59 1.52 -14.01
CA GLU A 99 1.76 1.90 -14.78
C GLU A 99 1.58 3.28 -15.41
N ASN A 100 2.61 4.11 -15.29
CA ASN A 100 2.77 5.30 -16.12
C ASN A 100 3.83 5.04 -17.19
N LEU A 101 3.50 5.32 -18.45
CA LEU A 101 4.36 5.11 -19.61
C LEU A 101 4.70 6.45 -20.27
N TRP A 102 5.92 6.55 -20.79
CA TRP A 102 6.42 7.73 -21.48
C TRP A 102 7.38 7.34 -22.61
N GLN A 103 7.35 8.11 -23.69
CA GLN A 103 8.32 8.00 -24.80
C GLN A 103 8.91 9.36 -25.14
N GLY A 104 10.23 9.42 -25.21
CA GLY A 104 11.01 10.52 -25.74
C GLY A 104 11.30 10.35 -27.24
N SER A 105 11.42 11.48 -27.94
CA SER A 105 11.65 11.56 -29.40
C SER A 105 13.12 11.42 -29.83
N SER A 106 14.01 11.04 -28.92
CA SER A 106 15.44 10.80 -29.18
C SER A 106 15.99 9.84 -28.13
N TRP A 107 17.31 9.60 -28.12
CA TRP A 107 18.00 9.04 -26.97
C TRP A 107 18.26 10.10 -25.91
N TRP A 108 17.86 9.81 -24.68
CA TRP A 108 17.97 10.71 -23.55
C TRP A 108 18.86 10.07 -22.49
N GLY A 109 19.50 10.90 -21.67
CA GLY A 109 20.09 10.43 -20.43
C GLY A 109 19.00 9.98 -19.46
N VAL A 110 19.26 8.95 -18.66
CA VAL A 110 18.27 8.36 -17.73
C VAL A 110 17.62 9.41 -16.83
N ARG A 111 18.42 10.26 -16.17
CA ARG A 111 17.95 11.42 -15.38
C ARG A 111 16.99 12.32 -16.16
N ALA A 112 17.33 12.67 -17.40
CA ALA A 112 16.55 13.58 -18.22
C ALA A 112 15.21 12.95 -18.64
N ALA A 113 15.23 11.66 -18.99
CA ALA A 113 14.03 10.89 -19.30
C ALA A 113 13.09 10.81 -18.09
N LEU A 114 13.61 10.46 -16.90
CA LEU A 114 12.83 10.43 -15.66
C LEU A 114 12.22 11.80 -15.32
N ASN A 115 12.99 12.89 -15.49
CA ASN A 115 12.49 14.25 -15.26
C ASN A 115 11.38 14.61 -16.26
N SER A 116 11.58 14.34 -17.55
CA SER A 116 10.59 14.65 -18.58
C SER A 116 9.31 13.85 -18.42
N ALA A 117 9.44 12.56 -18.08
CA ALA A 117 8.30 11.70 -17.80
C ALA A 117 7.54 12.18 -16.56
N GLY A 118 8.23 12.30 -15.42
CA GLY A 118 7.62 12.66 -14.15
C GLY A 118 6.95 14.05 -14.16
N THR A 119 7.61 15.06 -14.74
CA THR A 119 7.02 16.41 -14.81
C THR A 119 5.90 16.50 -15.86
N GLY A 120 6.00 15.74 -16.96
CA GLY A 120 4.94 15.64 -17.96
C GLY A 120 3.67 14.99 -17.40
N TRP A 121 3.82 13.85 -16.73
CA TRP A 121 2.74 13.14 -16.05
C TRP A 121 2.07 14.01 -14.97
N TRP A 122 2.86 14.64 -14.09
CA TRP A 122 2.29 15.50 -13.06
C TRP A 122 1.59 16.74 -13.64
N GLY A 123 2.14 17.28 -14.73
CA GLY A 123 1.62 18.45 -15.42
C GLY A 123 0.23 18.29 -16.04
N GLU A 124 -0.30 17.06 -16.12
CA GLU A 124 -1.67 16.79 -16.57
C GLU A 124 -2.72 17.54 -15.74
N LEU A 125 -2.51 17.64 -14.41
CA LEU A 125 -3.42 18.41 -13.54
C LEU A 125 -3.44 19.89 -13.92
N ARG A 126 -2.27 20.48 -14.18
CA ARG A 126 -2.17 21.89 -14.54
C ARG A 126 -2.69 22.17 -15.95
N GLN A 127 -2.78 21.17 -16.81
CA GLN A 127 -3.34 21.33 -18.15
C GLN A 127 -4.86 21.21 -18.16
N ASN A 128 -5.41 20.25 -17.41
CA ASN A 128 -6.80 19.85 -17.56
C ASN A 128 -7.67 20.25 -16.35
N GLY A 129 -7.09 20.21 -15.16
CA GLY A 129 -7.82 20.34 -13.90
C GLY A 129 -8.71 19.14 -13.61
N VAL A 130 -9.23 19.09 -12.39
CA VAL A 130 -10.12 18.04 -11.90
C VAL A 130 -11.20 18.62 -10.99
N THR A 131 -12.35 17.95 -10.91
CA THR A 131 -13.39 18.27 -9.93
C THR A 131 -13.23 17.38 -8.69
N ASN A 132 -13.87 17.77 -7.58
CA ASN A 132 -13.91 16.94 -6.38
C ASN A 132 -14.59 15.59 -6.62
N ASP A 133 -15.55 15.51 -7.55
CA ASP A 133 -16.20 14.25 -7.90
C ASP A 133 -15.21 13.26 -8.52
N VAL A 134 -14.32 13.74 -9.40
CA VAL A 134 -13.24 12.92 -9.99
C VAL A 134 -12.25 12.47 -8.92
N ILE A 135 -11.95 13.33 -7.94
CA ILE A 135 -11.07 12.98 -6.82
C ILE A 135 -11.70 11.92 -5.92
N ASN A 136 -12.99 12.03 -5.60
CA ASN A 136 -13.70 11.12 -4.68
C ASN A 136 -14.11 9.80 -5.34
N SER A 137 -14.37 9.81 -6.63
CA SER A 137 -14.79 8.64 -7.40
C SER A 137 -14.15 8.73 -8.78
N TYR A 138 -12.94 8.20 -8.89
CA TYR A 138 -12.18 8.20 -10.12
C TYR A 138 -13.01 7.57 -11.24
N ASN A 139 -13.23 8.31 -12.31
CA ASN A 139 -13.86 7.80 -13.51
C ASN A 139 -13.03 8.21 -14.72
N PHE A 140 -12.41 7.21 -15.34
CA PHE A 140 -11.61 7.42 -16.53
C PHE A 140 -12.51 7.55 -17.77
N ASN A 141 -13.21 8.69 -17.90
CA ASN A 141 -14.02 9.02 -19.07
C ASN A 141 -13.16 9.65 -20.20
N GLY A 142 -12.00 9.06 -20.51
CA GLY A 142 -11.15 9.49 -21.62
C GLY A 142 -10.36 10.80 -21.41
N GLY A 143 -10.23 11.27 -20.16
CA GLY A 143 -9.42 12.46 -19.83
C GLY A 143 -7.92 12.17 -19.72
N ILE A 144 -7.09 13.15 -20.09
CA ILE A 144 -5.61 13.13 -19.95
C ILE A 144 -5.23 13.50 -18.51
N ILE A 145 -5.68 12.71 -17.53
CA ILE A 145 -5.28 12.85 -16.11
C ILE A 145 -4.77 11.54 -15.51
N GLY A 146 -4.73 10.47 -16.30
CA GLY A 146 -4.42 9.12 -15.82
C GLY A 146 -3.02 9.01 -15.24
N HIS A 147 -2.04 9.74 -15.79
CA HIS A 147 -0.70 9.69 -15.26
C HIS A 147 -0.59 10.49 -13.96
N TRP A 148 -1.18 11.68 -13.91
CA TRP A 148 -1.23 12.48 -12.69
C TRP A 148 -1.96 11.76 -11.56
N SER A 149 -3.13 11.18 -11.82
CA SER A 149 -3.92 10.49 -10.79
C SER A 149 -3.18 9.27 -10.24
N MET A 150 -2.42 8.56 -11.08
CA MET A 150 -1.55 7.48 -10.64
C MET A 150 -0.45 7.98 -9.70
N MET A 151 0.22 9.08 -10.04
CA MET A 151 1.23 9.68 -9.16
C MET A 151 0.63 10.16 -7.83
N ALA A 152 -0.58 10.72 -7.86
CA ALA A 152 -1.31 11.24 -6.71
C ALA A 152 -2.08 10.18 -5.92
N TRP A 153 -2.07 8.91 -6.33
CA TRP A 153 -2.95 7.89 -5.76
C TRP A 153 -2.62 7.57 -4.30
N HIS A 154 -3.53 7.84 -3.38
CA HIS A 154 -3.21 8.04 -1.96
C HIS A 154 -2.61 6.80 -1.27
N ASP A 155 -3.07 5.60 -1.61
CA ASP A 155 -2.64 4.35 -0.98
C ASP A 155 -1.50 3.64 -1.73
N ALA A 156 -0.98 4.23 -2.81
CA ALA A 156 0.24 3.77 -3.45
C ALA A 156 1.45 4.09 -2.53
N THR A 157 2.14 3.03 -2.11
CA THR A 157 3.26 3.07 -1.16
C THR A 157 4.60 2.76 -1.81
N ARG A 158 4.64 2.37 -3.08
CA ARG A 158 5.86 1.98 -3.78
C ARG A 158 5.88 2.41 -5.22
N ILE A 159 7.11 2.59 -5.70
CA ILE A 159 7.42 2.90 -7.08
C ILE A 159 8.69 2.17 -7.51
N GLY A 160 8.72 1.70 -8.75
CA GLY A 160 9.95 1.28 -9.43
C GLY A 160 9.87 1.67 -10.91
N CYS A 161 11.00 2.09 -11.50
CA CYS A 161 11.01 2.67 -12.84
C CYS A 161 12.09 2.07 -13.75
N GLY A 162 11.80 1.93 -15.03
CA GLY A 162 12.71 1.44 -16.05
C GLY A 162 12.87 2.49 -17.15
N VAL A 163 14.10 2.62 -17.67
CA VAL A 163 14.39 3.51 -18.79
C VAL A 163 15.26 2.78 -19.80
N THR A 164 14.92 2.84 -21.09
CA THR A 164 15.70 2.21 -22.16
C THR A 164 15.80 3.12 -23.38
N ASN A 165 17.01 3.33 -23.87
CA ASN A 165 17.24 3.92 -25.19
C ASN A 165 17.08 2.85 -26.27
N CYS A 166 16.21 3.12 -27.23
CA CYS A 166 15.75 2.17 -28.25
C CYS A 166 15.92 2.75 -29.65
N THR A 167 15.95 1.87 -30.63
CA THR A 167 15.71 2.21 -32.04
C THR A 167 14.39 1.56 -32.42
N ASP A 168 13.39 2.36 -32.80
CA ASP A 168 12.07 1.85 -33.16
C ASP A 168 12.09 1.06 -34.49
N SER A 169 10.96 0.45 -34.85
CA SER A 169 10.83 -0.33 -36.09
C SER A 169 11.06 0.47 -37.37
N SER A 170 11.01 1.80 -37.28
CA SER A 170 11.24 2.75 -38.38
C SER A 170 12.67 3.29 -38.41
N GLY A 171 13.54 2.85 -37.49
CA GLY A 171 14.93 3.28 -37.38
C GLY A 171 15.13 4.57 -36.57
N ASN A 172 14.07 5.11 -35.95
CA ASN A 172 14.20 6.33 -35.15
C ASN A 172 14.76 6.03 -33.76
N LYS A 173 15.59 6.94 -33.25
CA LYS A 173 16.04 6.89 -31.86
C LYS A 173 14.92 7.35 -30.95
N VAL A 174 14.57 6.54 -29.97
CA VAL A 174 13.53 6.84 -28.97
C VAL A 174 14.02 6.43 -27.59
N THR A 175 13.46 7.03 -26.54
CA THR A 175 13.68 6.59 -25.16
C THR A 175 12.36 6.15 -24.59
N ILE A 176 12.27 4.95 -24.04
CA ILE A 176 11.07 4.50 -23.32
C ILE A 176 11.35 4.61 -21.83
N GLY A 177 10.46 5.28 -21.11
CA GLY A 177 10.47 5.37 -19.65
C GLY A 177 9.14 4.85 -19.11
N SER A 178 9.17 4.02 -18.07
CA SER A 178 7.96 3.54 -17.41
C SER A 178 8.18 3.41 -15.92
N CYS A 179 7.15 3.74 -15.13
CA CYS A 179 7.12 3.55 -13.69
C CYS A 179 5.87 2.74 -13.31
N VAL A 180 6.05 1.76 -12.42
CA VAL A 180 4.96 0.96 -11.86
C VAL A 180 4.80 1.22 -10.37
N TYR A 181 3.56 1.10 -9.88
CA TYR A 181 3.16 1.54 -8.55
C TYR A 181 2.44 0.44 -7.77
N PHE A 182 2.62 0.41 -6.45
CA PHE A 182 1.93 -0.54 -5.57
C PHE A 182 1.60 0.12 -4.23
N TRP A 183 0.43 -0.07 -3.59
CA TRP A 183 -0.79 -0.74 -4.04
C TRP A 183 -1.78 0.30 -4.58
N GLY A 184 -2.62 -0.07 -5.55
CA GLY A 184 -3.66 0.82 -6.08
C GLY A 184 -3.20 1.80 -7.15
N GLY A 185 -4.17 2.46 -7.77
CA GLY A 185 -4.01 3.35 -8.94
C GLY A 185 -5.24 3.32 -9.83
N ASN A 186 -5.74 4.47 -10.28
CA ASN A 186 -6.71 4.61 -11.36
C ASN A 186 -7.89 3.60 -11.39
N MET A 187 -8.36 3.15 -10.22
CA MET A 187 -9.45 2.18 -10.12
C MET A 187 -10.77 2.93 -10.22
N GLY A 188 -11.58 2.59 -11.22
CA GLY A 188 -12.91 3.16 -11.40
C GLY A 188 -13.73 3.08 -10.12
N GLY A 189 -14.35 4.20 -9.74
CA GLY A 189 -15.21 4.31 -8.57
C GLY A 189 -14.47 4.43 -7.22
N ARG A 190 -13.12 4.36 -7.21
CA ARG A 190 -12.32 4.59 -5.99
C ARG A 190 -11.78 6.02 -5.98
N PRO A 191 -11.60 6.64 -4.79
CA PRO A 191 -11.00 7.97 -4.73
C PRO A 191 -9.53 7.94 -5.12
N ILE A 192 -9.06 8.99 -5.81
CA ILE A 192 -7.62 9.26 -5.96
C ILE A 192 -7.03 9.50 -4.57
N TRP A 193 -7.75 10.26 -3.73
CA TRP A 193 -7.52 10.35 -2.29
C TRP A 193 -8.79 10.71 -1.52
N PRO A 194 -8.91 10.29 -0.25
CA PRO A 194 -9.91 10.82 0.66
C PRO A 194 -9.64 12.31 0.93
N ILE A 195 -10.58 13.18 0.56
CA ILE A 195 -10.47 14.62 0.83
C ILE A 195 -10.39 14.87 2.34
N GLY A 196 -9.40 15.65 2.76
CA GLY A 196 -9.19 15.98 4.17
C GLY A 196 -7.90 16.74 4.39
N THR A 197 -7.45 16.81 5.63
CA THR A 197 -6.16 17.43 5.98
C THR A 197 -5.03 16.42 5.88
N ALA A 198 -3.83 16.92 5.54
CA ALA A 198 -2.59 16.17 5.71
C ALA A 198 -2.47 15.61 7.14
N CYS A 199 -1.72 14.52 7.31
CA CYS A 199 -1.51 13.98 8.64
C CYS A 199 -0.74 14.97 9.52
N ALA A 200 -1.15 15.09 10.78
CA ALA A 200 -0.46 15.87 11.81
C ALA A 200 0.04 14.97 12.97
N SER A 201 -0.49 13.75 13.05
CA SER A 201 -0.14 12.72 14.02
C SER A 201 -0.29 11.33 13.41
N ASP A 202 0.28 10.31 14.05
CA ASP A 202 0.16 8.92 13.59
C ASP A 202 -1.30 8.45 13.51
N ALA A 203 -2.19 8.97 14.37
CA ALA A 203 -3.62 8.64 14.38
C ALA A 203 -4.37 9.07 13.10
N ASP A 204 -3.84 10.08 12.39
CA ASP A 204 -4.42 10.54 11.12
C ASP A 204 -4.18 9.52 9.98
N CYS A 205 -3.18 8.65 10.15
CA CYS A 205 -2.76 7.62 9.21
C CYS A 205 -3.40 6.27 9.56
N ASN A 206 -4.66 6.10 9.17
CA ASN A 206 -5.51 4.97 9.57
C ASN A 206 -5.96 4.09 8.39
N TYR A 207 -5.37 4.27 7.21
CA TYR A 207 -5.64 3.37 6.07
C TYR A 207 -4.85 2.07 6.14
N TYR A 208 -3.54 2.15 6.42
CA TYR A 208 -2.70 0.98 6.68
C TYR A 208 -2.41 0.84 8.18
N LEU A 209 -2.37 -0.40 8.67
CA LEU A 209 -2.06 -0.69 10.08
C LEU A 209 -0.65 -0.22 10.47
N ALA A 210 -0.54 0.23 11.72
CA ALA A 210 0.71 0.71 12.33
C ALA A 210 1.40 1.84 11.53
N SER A 211 0.64 2.62 10.77
CA SER A 211 1.19 3.74 10.02
C SER A 211 1.56 4.89 10.93
N THR A 212 2.58 5.65 10.51
CA THR A 212 3.04 6.86 11.21
C THR A 212 2.95 8.07 10.30
N CYS A 213 2.89 9.27 10.86
CA CYS A 213 2.89 10.51 10.10
C CYS A 213 4.29 11.13 10.00
N GLU A 214 4.72 11.46 8.79
CA GLU A 214 5.86 12.36 8.56
C GLU A 214 5.39 13.81 8.59
N ILE A 215 5.32 14.40 9.79
CA ILE A 215 4.73 15.75 10.02
C ILE A 215 5.29 16.82 9.06
N SER A 216 6.59 16.79 8.74
CA SER A 216 7.21 17.78 7.86
C SER A 216 6.66 17.78 6.43
N THR A 217 6.27 16.61 5.92
CA THR A 217 5.72 16.43 4.58
C THR A 217 4.20 16.26 4.61
N GLY A 218 3.60 15.96 5.77
CA GLY A 218 2.17 15.67 5.88
C GLY A 218 1.78 14.32 5.26
N LEU A 219 2.76 13.44 5.01
CA LEU A 219 2.59 12.14 4.38
C LEU A 219 2.58 11.02 5.42
N CYS A 220 1.69 10.05 5.23
CA CYS A 220 1.67 8.82 6.02
C CYS A 220 2.77 7.85 5.57
N LYS A 221 3.41 7.14 6.49
CA LYS A 221 4.33 6.03 6.20
C LYS A 221 3.63 4.74 6.56
N ALA A 222 3.48 3.85 5.57
CA ALA A 222 2.94 2.53 5.81
C ALA A 222 4.05 1.65 6.41
N ASN A 223 3.98 1.38 7.71
CA ASN A 223 5.02 0.59 8.40
C ASN A 223 4.69 -0.91 8.44
N CYS A 224 3.45 -1.30 8.11
CA CYS A 224 3.12 -2.71 7.93
C CYS A 224 2.20 -2.93 6.73
N VAL A 225 2.79 -3.42 5.64
CA VAL A 225 2.07 -3.81 4.41
C VAL A 225 2.59 -5.15 3.89
N ASN A 226 1.72 -5.93 3.24
CA ASN A 226 2.19 -7.06 2.43
C ASN A 226 2.98 -6.50 1.23
N TYR A 227 4.14 -7.08 0.98
CA TYR A 227 5.03 -6.82 -0.15
C TYR A 227 4.77 -7.76 -1.33
N LEU A 228 3.88 -8.74 -1.16
CA LEU A 228 3.35 -9.62 -2.19
C LEU A 228 1.83 -9.49 -2.23
N SER A 229 1.18 -9.99 -3.30
CA SER A 229 -0.28 -10.02 -3.38
C SER A 229 -0.86 -10.84 -2.24
N ASP A 230 -2.09 -10.52 -1.82
CA ASP A 230 -2.77 -11.32 -0.81
C ASP A 230 -2.90 -12.78 -1.26
N ALA A 231 -3.11 -13.03 -2.55
CA ALA A 231 -3.09 -14.37 -3.14
C ALA A 231 -1.74 -15.08 -2.94
N ASP A 232 -0.62 -14.38 -3.20
CA ASP A 232 0.72 -14.93 -3.00
C ASP A 232 1.01 -15.16 -1.51
N CYS A 233 0.71 -14.19 -0.66
CA CYS A 233 0.88 -14.32 0.79
C CYS A 233 0.07 -15.51 1.33
N ASN A 234 -1.19 -15.64 0.93
CA ASN A 234 -2.05 -16.77 1.28
C ASN A 234 -1.51 -18.11 0.75
N ASN A 235 -0.90 -18.13 -0.45
CA ASN A 235 -0.25 -19.31 -0.99
C ASN A 235 0.97 -19.75 -0.15
N TYR A 236 1.77 -18.81 0.34
CA TYR A 236 2.90 -19.11 1.22
C TYR A 236 2.44 -19.54 2.61
N LEU A 237 1.40 -18.91 3.14
CA LEU A 237 0.79 -19.26 4.43
C LEU A 237 0.15 -20.65 4.41
N SER A 238 -0.55 -21.03 3.34
CA SER A 238 -1.15 -22.36 3.20
C SER A 238 -0.13 -23.50 3.15
N LYS A 239 1.12 -23.20 2.76
CA LYS A 239 2.26 -24.11 2.82
C LYS A 239 2.98 -24.12 4.18
N GLY A 240 2.48 -23.37 5.16
CA GLY A 240 3.08 -23.21 6.48
C GLY A 240 4.34 -22.34 6.48
N TYR A 241 4.67 -21.67 5.38
CA TYR A 241 5.97 -20.99 5.27
C TYR A 241 6.08 -19.71 6.10
N GLY A 242 4.95 -19.15 6.55
CA GLY A 242 4.88 -18.00 7.45
C GLY A 242 5.00 -18.33 8.93
N ALA A 243 4.94 -19.61 9.33
CA ALA A 243 5.04 -20.02 10.74
C ALA A 243 6.48 -19.86 11.25
N ASP A 244 6.67 -19.47 12.52
CA ASP A 244 8.01 -19.26 13.10
C ASP A 244 8.92 -20.50 13.03
N SER A 245 8.34 -21.70 12.97
CA SER A 245 9.05 -22.97 12.80
C SER A 245 9.59 -23.20 11.39
N SER A 246 9.15 -22.44 10.39
CA SER A 246 9.55 -22.59 9.00
C SER A 246 10.91 -21.96 8.73
N LYS A 247 11.79 -22.67 8.01
CA LYS A 247 13.05 -22.10 7.50
C LYS A 247 12.84 -20.93 6.53
N TYR A 248 11.64 -20.82 5.95
CA TYR A 248 11.25 -19.72 5.05
C TYR A 248 10.60 -18.55 5.80
N ALA A 249 10.34 -18.68 7.11
CA ALA A 249 9.64 -17.69 7.91
C ALA A 249 10.27 -16.29 7.83
N PRO A 250 11.61 -16.11 7.94
CA PRO A 250 12.19 -14.77 7.84
C PRO A 250 11.90 -14.09 6.50
N TRP A 251 11.82 -14.87 5.41
CA TRP A 251 11.53 -14.35 4.09
C TRP A 251 10.04 -14.04 3.89
N VAL A 252 9.16 -14.95 4.31
CA VAL A 252 7.71 -14.82 4.16
C VAL A 252 7.17 -13.74 5.09
N GLN A 253 7.60 -13.71 6.34
CA GLN A 253 7.18 -12.70 7.32
C GLN A 253 7.65 -11.30 6.95
N ALA A 254 8.85 -11.15 6.36
CA ALA A 254 9.32 -9.85 5.87
C ALA A 254 8.53 -9.36 4.64
N ARG A 255 7.96 -10.28 3.85
CA ARG A 255 7.21 -9.96 2.62
C ARG A 255 5.70 -9.98 2.79
N CYS A 256 5.20 -10.58 3.84
CA CYS A 256 3.79 -10.69 4.17
C CYS A 256 3.59 -10.39 5.67
N PRO A 257 4.12 -9.27 6.21
CA PRO A 257 4.10 -9.02 7.65
C PRO A 257 2.68 -8.83 8.18
N VAL A 258 1.75 -8.32 7.37
CA VAL A 258 0.32 -8.24 7.72
C VAL A 258 -0.26 -9.64 7.78
N ALA A 259 -0.10 -10.43 6.71
CA ALA A 259 -0.68 -11.78 6.64
C ALA A 259 -0.03 -12.77 7.64
N CYS A 260 1.20 -12.49 8.11
CA CYS A 260 1.89 -13.28 9.12
C CYS A 260 1.73 -12.74 10.56
N ASN A 261 0.95 -11.69 10.78
CA ASN A 261 0.80 -11.01 12.08
C ASN A 261 2.14 -10.59 12.71
N LYS A 262 3.08 -10.09 11.91
CA LYS A 262 4.42 -9.63 12.34
C LYS A 262 4.59 -8.11 12.31
N CYS A 263 3.50 -7.35 12.25
CA CYS A 263 3.53 -5.90 12.40
C CYS A 263 3.99 -5.52 13.83
N PRO A 264 5.00 -4.65 14.01
CA PRO A 264 5.42 -4.23 15.34
C PRO A 264 4.34 -3.36 16.03
N ASN A 265 4.02 -3.70 17.29
CA ASN A 265 3.25 -2.96 18.30
C ASN A 265 2.08 -2.07 17.79
N SER A 266 0.89 -2.64 17.73
CA SER A 266 -0.37 -1.90 17.66
C SER A 266 -0.57 -1.02 18.90
N PRO A 267 -1.16 0.17 18.72
CA PRO A 267 -2.59 0.22 18.98
C PRO A 267 -3.32 1.00 17.90
N LEU A 268 -3.96 0.26 17.00
CA LEU A 268 -5.33 0.59 16.62
C LEU A 268 -6.11 -0.72 16.74
N LYS A 269 -7.23 -0.68 17.46
CA LYS A 269 -8.15 -1.81 17.46
C LYS A 269 -8.69 -1.93 16.03
N PRO A 270 -9.02 -3.13 15.54
CA PRO A 270 -9.66 -3.31 14.24
C PRO A 270 -10.96 -2.49 14.05
N SER A 271 -11.57 -2.03 15.14
CA SER A 271 -12.71 -1.09 15.17
C SER A 271 -12.39 0.35 14.75
N ASP A 272 -11.10 0.72 14.70
CA ASP A 272 -10.65 2.10 14.51
C ASP A 272 -10.11 2.34 13.08
N LEU A 273 -10.14 1.31 12.22
CA LEU A 273 -9.91 1.43 10.78
C LEU A 273 -11.21 1.93 10.11
N LEU A 274 -11.26 3.22 9.78
CA LEU A 274 -12.47 3.86 9.27
C LEU A 274 -12.84 3.40 7.84
N GLN A 275 -13.92 2.61 7.79
CA GLN A 275 -14.99 2.51 6.78
C GLN A 275 -14.65 1.99 5.38
N CYS A 276 -14.66 0.65 5.26
CA CYS A 276 -15.08 -0.02 4.03
C CYS A 276 -16.43 -0.71 4.29
N SER A 277 -17.53 -0.03 3.96
CA SER A 277 -18.90 -0.50 4.19
C SER A 277 -19.75 -0.34 2.93
N ASP A 278 -20.76 -1.18 2.78
CA ASP A 278 -21.73 -1.04 1.69
C ASP A 278 -22.56 0.23 1.86
N SER A 279 -22.78 0.95 0.76
CA SER A 279 -23.55 2.20 0.71
C SER A 279 -25.01 1.97 0.29
N ASN A 280 -25.41 0.72 0.03
CA ASN A 280 -26.74 0.39 -0.45
C ASN A 280 -27.26 -0.93 0.15
N THR A 281 -28.53 -0.95 0.56
CA THR A 281 -29.15 -2.14 1.15
C THR A 281 -29.39 -3.27 0.14
N TYR A 282 -29.36 -2.99 -1.16
CA TYR A 282 -29.51 -3.98 -2.23
C TYR A 282 -28.20 -4.68 -2.63
N CYS A 283 -27.07 -4.33 -2.02
CA CYS A 283 -25.76 -4.93 -2.34
C CYS A 283 -25.78 -6.48 -2.36
N PRO A 284 -26.35 -7.19 -1.36
CA PRO A 284 -26.41 -8.65 -1.39
C PRO A 284 -27.17 -9.22 -2.60
N ASN A 285 -28.23 -8.55 -3.03
CA ASN A 285 -29.02 -8.97 -4.20
C ASN A 285 -28.23 -8.80 -5.49
N TRP A 286 -27.48 -7.71 -5.63
CA TRP A 286 -26.64 -7.49 -6.79
C TRP A 286 -25.43 -8.43 -6.84
N LYS A 287 -24.85 -8.79 -5.69
CA LYS A 287 -23.86 -9.88 -5.62
C LYS A 287 -24.45 -11.20 -6.09
N ALA A 288 -25.65 -11.56 -5.61
CA ALA A 288 -26.34 -12.77 -6.03
C ALA A 288 -26.65 -12.78 -7.54
N SER A 289 -26.87 -11.61 -8.15
CA SER A 289 -27.02 -11.44 -9.60
C SER A 289 -25.69 -11.45 -10.38
N GLY A 290 -24.56 -11.69 -9.73
CA GLY A 290 -23.24 -11.75 -10.35
C GLY A 290 -22.61 -10.40 -10.66
N TYR A 291 -23.12 -9.29 -10.12
CA TYR A 291 -22.61 -7.95 -10.46
C TYR A 291 -21.26 -7.62 -9.82
N CYS A 292 -20.82 -8.41 -8.84
CA CYS A 292 -19.46 -8.34 -8.29
C CYS A 292 -18.44 -9.14 -9.12
N ASP A 293 -18.84 -9.80 -10.22
CA ASP A 293 -17.90 -10.49 -11.11
C ASP A 293 -17.14 -9.48 -12.00
N PRO A 294 -15.80 -9.54 -12.12
CA PRO A 294 -15.02 -8.65 -12.98
C PRO A 294 -15.44 -8.61 -14.45
N SER A 295 -16.11 -9.65 -14.95
CA SER A 295 -16.67 -9.71 -16.31
C SER A 295 -18.02 -8.98 -16.44
N SER A 296 -18.64 -8.58 -15.32
CA SER A 296 -19.91 -7.85 -15.32
C SER A 296 -19.70 -6.39 -15.73
N ALA A 297 -20.59 -5.87 -16.59
CA ALA A 297 -20.63 -4.45 -16.94
C ALA A 297 -20.88 -3.54 -15.73
N TYR A 298 -21.39 -4.09 -14.62
CA TYR A 298 -21.69 -3.37 -13.38
C TYR A 298 -20.57 -3.47 -12.34
N TYR A 299 -19.49 -4.21 -12.61
CA TYR A 299 -18.41 -4.49 -11.67
C TYR A 299 -17.83 -3.21 -11.05
N SER A 300 -17.44 -2.24 -11.88
CA SER A 300 -16.83 -0.98 -11.41
C SER A 300 -17.74 -0.18 -10.46
N TRP A 301 -19.05 -0.22 -10.68
CA TRP A 301 -20.03 0.45 -9.81
C TRP A 301 -20.34 -0.35 -8.55
N MET A 302 -20.33 -1.68 -8.67
CA MET A 302 -20.51 -2.59 -7.55
C MET A 302 -19.34 -2.52 -6.56
N ILE A 303 -18.10 -2.47 -7.04
CA ILE A 303 -16.93 -2.36 -6.16
C ILE A 303 -16.81 -0.99 -5.47
N SER A 304 -17.49 0.04 -5.98
CA SER A 304 -17.53 1.37 -5.35
C SER A 304 -18.71 1.54 -4.39
N THR A 305 -19.88 1.00 -4.73
CA THR A 305 -21.11 1.13 -3.95
C THR A 305 -21.24 0.06 -2.88
N CYS A 306 -20.73 -1.13 -3.17
CA CYS A 306 -20.83 -2.34 -2.37
C CYS A 306 -19.45 -2.97 -2.11
N PRO A 307 -18.43 -2.19 -1.68
CA PRO A 307 -17.06 -2.68 -1.57
C PRO A 307 -16.91 -3.81 -0.54
N LEU A 308 -17.79 -3.85 0.48
CA LEU A 308 -17.81 -4.91 1.49
C LEU A 308 -18.47 -6.16 0.92
N THR A 309 -19.66 -6.02 0.33
CA THR A 309 -20.36 -7.14 -0.29
C THR A 309 -19.55 -7.75 -1.44
N CYS A 310 -18.86 -6.97 -2.26
CA CYS A 310 -18.05 -7.49 -3.36
C CYS A 310 -16.64 -7.95 -2.96
N ASP A 311 -16.34 -8.01 -1.65
CA ASP A 311 -15.05 -8.47 -1.12
C ASP A 311 -13.83 -7.64 -1.64
N VAL A 312 -14.05 -6.35 -1.92
CA VAL A 312 -13.06 -5.40 -2.46
C VAL A 312 -12.30 -4.69 -1.34
N CYS A 313 -12.90 -4.63 -0.15
CA CYS A 313 -12.22 -4.11 1.03
C CYS A 313 -10.86 -4.81 1.20
N PRO A 314 -9.75 -4.07 1.40
CA PRO A 314 -8.47 -4.69 1.74
C PRO A 314 -8.72 -5.60 2.93
N ALA A 315 -8.31 -6.87 2.81
CA ALA A 315 -8.79 -7.95 3.65
C ALA A 315 -8.62 -7.65 5.16
N LEU A 316 -9.67 -7.11 5.76
CA LEU A 316 -10.23 -7.67 6.97
C LEU A 316 -11.30 -8.68 6.53
N GLN A 317 -10.90 -9.71 5.79
CA GLN A 317 -11.57 -10.96 6.06
C GLN A 317 -10.99 -11.39 7.41
N PRO A 318 -11.77 -11.40 8.52
CA PRO A 318 -11.56 -12.48 9.46
C PRO A 318 -11.55 -13.71 8.57
N SER A 319 -10.41 -14.42 8.54
CA SER A 319 -10.50 -15.85 8.29
C SER A 319 -11.74 -16.31 9.04
N ALA A 320 -12.61 -17.06 8.40
CA ALA A 320 -13.39 -18.02 9.15
C ALA A 320 -12.36 -18.86 9.92
N GLN A 321 -11.93 -18.36 11.08
CA GLN A 321 -11.45 -19.21 12.13
C GLN A 321 -12.65 -20.11 12.38
N PRO A 322 -12.45 -21.43 12.48
CA PRO A 322 -13.38 -22.23 13.24
C PRO A 322 -13.63 -21.46 14.53
N ALA A 323 -14.89 -21.23 14.88
CA ALA A 323 -15.26 -20.58 16.13
C ALA A 323 -14.29 -21.07 17.21
N GLN A 324 -13.50 -20.15 17.79
CA GLN A 324 -12.80 -20.46 19.03
C GLN A 324 -13.89 -20.98 19.96
N PRO A 325 -13.80 -22.23 20.45
CA PRO A 325 -14.79 -22.69 21.41
C PRO A 325 -14.71 -21.72 22.59
N GLN A 326 -15.82 -21.03 22.86
CA GLN A 326 -15.89 -20.23 24.07
C GLN A 326 -15.63 -21.19 25.22
N CYS A 327 -14.69 -20.86 26.10
CA CYS A 327 -14.43 -21.68 27.27
C CYS A 327 -15.57 -21.46 28.26
N ILE A 328 -16.66 -22.20 28.03
CA ILE A 328 -17.88 -22.19 28.84
C ILE A 328 -18.10 -23.60 29.36
N ASP A 329 -18.68 -23.68 30.54
CA ASP A 329 -19.21 -24.92 31.04
C ASP A 329 -20.45 -25.31 30.22
N SER A 330 -20.60 -26.59 29.94
CA SER A 330 -21.68 -27.15 29.13
C SER A 330 -22.96 -27.38 29.96
N ASP A 331 -22.86 -27.23 31.28
CA ASP A 331 -23.93 -27.50 32.24
C ASP A 331 -23.84 -26.54 33.42
N ASP A 332 -24.99 -26.03 33.88
CA ASP A 332 -25.09 -25.10 35.00
C ASP A 332 -24.67 -25.74 36.34
N TYR A 333 -24.60 -27.07 36.43
CA TYR A 333 -24.12 -27.81 37.61
C TYR A 333 -22.59 -27.97 37.65
N CYS A 334 -21.84 -27.57 36.62
CA CYS A 334 -20.38 -27.67 36.57
C CYS A 334 -19.66 -27.04 37.79
N PRO A 335 -20.06 -25.88 38.33
CA PRO A 335 -19.46 -25.34 39.55
C PRO A 335 -19.64 -26.24 40.77
N ASN A 336 -20.79 -26.92 40.89
CA ASN A 336 -21.09 -27.82 42.00
C ASN A 336 -20.28 -29.12 41.90
N TRP A 337 -20.12 -29.66 40.69
CA TRP A 337 -19.28 -30.84 40.44
C TRP A 337 -17.80 -30.54 40.65
N ALA A 338 -17.33 -29.37 40.22
CA ALA A 338 -15.98 -28.91 40.51
C ALA A 338 -15.74 -28.75 42.01
N ALA A 339 -16.68 -28.14 42.74
CA ALA A 339 -16.63 -28.04 44.20
C ALA A 339 -16.68 -29.40 44.92
N SER A 340 -17.29 -30.41 44.29
CA SER A 340 -17.32 -31.80 44.78
C SER A 340 -16.04 -32.58 44.46
N GLY A 341 -15.04 -31.94 43.84
CA GLY A 341 -13.73 -32.51 43.55
C GLY A 341 -13.65 -33.28 42.22
N TYR A 342 -14.66 -33.17 41.35
CA TYR A 342 -14.69 -33.98 40.12
C TYR A 342 -13.67 -33.54 39.06
N CYS A 343 -13.07 -32.36 39.23
CA CYS A 343 -11.94 -31.89 38.43
C CYS A 343 -10.59 -32.47 38.87
N ASN A 344 -10.53 -33.29 39.93
CA ASN A 344 -9.29 -33.92 40.38
C ASN A 344 -8.95 -35.13 39.47
N PRO A 345 -7.69 -35.30 39.02
CA PRO A 345 -7.26 -36.48 38.23
C PRO A 345 -7.58 -37.85 38.86
N SER A 346 -7.81 -37.91 40.17
CA SER A 346 -8.23 -39.14 40.86
C SER A 346 -9.74 -39.43 40.77
N SER A 347 -10.54 -38.51 40.24
CA SER A 347 -11.98 -38.67 40.05
C SER A 347 -12.26 -39.50 38.81
N GLU A 348 -13.21 -40.44 38.88
CA GLU A 348 -13.67 -41.17 37.69
C GLU A 348 -14.35 -40.26 36.65
N TYR A 349 -14.79 -39.07 37.06
CA TYR A 349 -15.40 -38.07 36.20
C TYR A 349 -14.41 -37.07 35.62
N TYR A 350 -13.10 -37.20 35.91
CA TYR A 350 -12.07 -36.24 35.52
C TYR A 350 -12.10 -35.93 34.03
N ASP A 351 -11.99 -36.93 33.16
CA ASP A 351 -11.93 -36.74 31.70
C ASP A 351 -13.20 -36.08 31.15
N TRP A 352 -14.35 -36.42 31.73
CA TRP A 352 -15.63 -35.83 31.36
C TRP A 352 -15.70 -34.36 31.78
N MET A 353 -15.26 -34.05 33.00
CA MET A 353 -15.22 -32.70 33.54
C MET A 353 -14.25 -31.80 32.76
N GLN A 354 -13.09 -32.33 32.34
CA GLN A 354 -12.14 -31.59 31.49
C GLN A 354 -12.76 -31.16 30.14
N SER A 355 -13.64 -32.00 29.60
CA SER A 355 -14.24 -31.78 28.27
C SER A 355 -15.52 -30.93 28.32
N ASN A 356 -16.30 -31.06 29.40
CA ASN A 356 -17.65 -30.48 29.50
C ASN A 356 -17.74 -29.32 30.50
N CYS A 357 -16.85 -29.26 31.49
CA CYS A 357 -16.78 -28.21 32.49
C CYS A 357 -15.41 -27.51 32.53
N PRO A 358 -14.84 -27.10 31.37
CA PRO A 358 -13.46 -26.62 31.31
C PRO A 358 -13.25 -25.31 32.09
N LEU A 359 -14.28 -24.49 32.23
CA LEU A 359 -14.24 -23.24 32.98
C LEU A 359 -14.24 -23.50 34.49
N SER A 360 -15.17 -24.33 34.97
CA SER A 360 -15.22 -24.70 36.39
C SER A 360 -14.01 -25.51 36.86
N CYS A 361 -13.37 -26.26 35.97
CA CYS A 361 -12.15 -27.00 36.28
C CYS A 361 -10.85 -26.21 36.09
N GLY A 362 -10.92 -24.95 35.62
CA GLY A 362 -9.75 -24.10 35.43
C GLY A 362 -8.77 -24.64 34.39
N VAL A 363 -9.30 -25.30 33.35
CA VAL A 363 -8.52 -25.89 32.25
C VAL A 363 -8.72 -25.17 30.91
N CYS A 364 -9.41 -24.03 30.97
CA CYS A 364 -9.12 -22.88 30.14
C CYS A 364 -7.71 -22.33 30.47
#